data_AF-A0A914VB29-F1
#
_entry.id   AF-A0A914VB29-F1
#
_cell.length_a   1.000
_cell.length_b   1.000
_cell.length_c   1.000
_cell.angle_alpha   90.00
_cell.angle_beta   90.00
_cell.angle_gamma   90.00
#
_symmetry.space_group_name_H-M   'P 1'
#
loop_
_entity.id
_entity.type
_entity.pdbx_description
1 polymer ?
#
loop_
_entity_poly.entity_id
_entity_poly.type
_entity_poly.pdbx_seq_one_letter_code
_entity_poly.pdbx_strand_id
1 'polypeptide(L)'
;WTSPVNILREGYYGSAPVPPPQVYELSRLARFETCGELAEFAAARAARAGMVRYCPQMVFTSDAVRVTLFPGDDHYELGTKENPPEMIEERKLDMSADELRMQASLLHRAEFRSLDGQERGQTCPWTRWRIFAGSFKDGSDHIAPISEP
;
A
#
# COMPACT_ATOMS: atom_id res chain seq x y z
N TRP A 1 -6.44 -8.76 7.67
CA TRP A 1 -6.43 -7.46 8.37
C TRP A 1 -5.94 -7.70 9.78
N THR A 2 -4.83 -7.06 10.18
CA THR A 2 -4.36 -7.08 11.56
C THR A 2 -4.93 -5.87 12.28
N SER A 3 -5.46 -6.03 13.50
CA SER A 3 -6.07 -4.92 14.24
C SER A 3 -5.04 -3.79 14.48
N PRO A 4 -5.32 -2.54 14.05
CA PRO A 4 -4.42 -1.41 14.28
C PRO A 4 -4.10 -1.20 15.77
N VAL A 5 -5.05 -1.50 16.66
CA VAL A 5 -4.87 -1.42 18.12
C VAL A 5 -3.80 -2.40 18.60
N ASN A 6 -3.75 -3.60 18.03
CA ASN A 6 -2.73 -4.59 18.40
C ASN A 6 -1.35 -4.14 17.95
N ILE A 7 -1.23 -3.60 16.73
CA ILE A 7 0.04 -3.07 16.21
C ILE A 7 0.55 -1.91 17.09
N LEU A 8 -0.35 -1.00 17.48
CA LEU A 8 0.00 0.10 18.40
C LEU A 8 0.45 -0.41 19.77
N ARG A 9 -0.21 -1.45 20.29
CA ARG A 9 0.16 -2.08 21.57
C ARG A 9 1.53 -2.72 21.49
N GLU A 10 1.82 -3.47 20.43
CA GLU A 10 3.14 -4.06 20.16
C GLU A 10 4.24 -3.00 20.03
N GLY A 11 3.94 -1.89 19.35
CA GLY A 11 4.85 -0.75 19.25
C GLY A 11 5.13 -0.09 20.59
N TYR A 12 4.13 0.03 21.45
CA TYR A 12 4.29 0.59 22.79
C TYR A 12 5.11 -0.31 23.73
N TYR A 13 4.90 -1.63 23.68
CA TYR A 13 5.67 -2.61 24.47
C TYR A 13 7.04 -2.96 23.87
N GLY A 14 7.42 -2.33 22.75
CA GLY A 14 8.75 -2.44 22.15
C GLY A 14 9.02 -3.71 21.35
N SER A 15 8.00 -4.52 21.05
CA SER A 15 8.17 -5.71 20.21
C SER A 15 8.32 -5.38 18.72
N ALA A 16 7.73 -4.26 18.27
CA ALA A 16 7.83 -3.77 16.90
C ALA A 16 7.75 -2.24 16.87
N PRO A 17 8.86 -1.50 16.92
CA PRO A 17 8.83 -0.04 17.06
C PRO A 17 8.12 0.62 15.87
N VAL A 18 7.11 1.43 16.18
CA VAL A 18 6.33 2.16 15.18
C VAL A 18 6.75 3.64 15.19
N PRO A 19 7.30 4.19 14.09
CA PRO A 19 7.68 5.59 14.01
C PRO A 19 6.47 6.53 14.18
N PRO A 20 6.68 7.76 14.68
CA PRO A 20 5.59 8.66 15.04
C PRO A 20 4.54 8.92 13.93
N PRO A 21 4.90 9.09 12.65
CA PRO A 21 3.90 9.23 11.58
C PRO A 21 2.99 8.01 11.42
N GLN A 22 3.54 6.80 11.62
CA GLN A 22 2.77 5.56 11.53
C GLN A 22 1.86 5.37 12.75
N VAL A 23 2.27 5.84 13.94
CA VAL A 23 1.41 5.84 15.14
C VAL A 23 0.15 6.66 14.91
N TYR A 24 0.30 7.83 14.27
CA TYR A 24 -0.83 8.70 13.97
C TYR A 24 -1.83 8.02 13.02
N GLU A 25 -1.36 7.43 11.91
CA GLU A 25 -2.26 6.76 10.97
C GLU A 25 -2.93 5.52 11.56
N LEU A 26 -2.19 4.68 12.28
CA LEU A 26 -2.76 3.52 12.96
C LEU A 26 -3.81 3.93 14.01
N SER A 27 -3.59 5.02 14.73
CA SER A 27 -4.55 5.53 15.72
C SER A 27 -5.85 6.02 15.06
N ARG A 28 -5.78 6.52 13.82
CA ARG A 28 -6.98 6.87 13.05
C ARG A 28 -7.72 5.63 12.56
N LEU A 29 -6.97 4.61 12.12
CA LEU A 29 -7.52 3.33 11.67
C LEU A 29 -8.12 2.51 12.81
N ALA A 30 -7.60 2.67 14.04
CA ALA A 30 -8.10 2.01 15.26
C ALA A 30 -9.56 2.35 15.60
N ARG A 31 -10.17 3.31 14.90
CA ARG A 31 -11.59 3.66 15.01
C ARG A 31 -12.52 2.71 14.25
N PHE A 32 -11.96 1.82 13.42
CA PHE A 32 -12.71 0.86 12.61
C PHE A 32 -12.33 -0.55 13.04
N GLU A 33 -13.33 -1.40 13.25
CA GLU A 33 -13.11 -2.79 13.64
C GLU A 33 -12.77 -3.67 12.43
N THR A 34 -13.34 -3.33 11.26
CA THR A 34 -13.18 -4.10 10.04
C THR A 34 -12.76 -3.24 8.84
N CYS A 35 -12.18 -3.86 7.81
CA CYS A 35 -11.93 -3.20 6.53
C CYS A 35 -13.23 -2.71 5.87
N GLY A 36 -14.34 -3.43 6.08
CA GLY A 36 -15.65 -3.08 5.51
C GLY A 36 -16.13 -1.74 6.04
N GLU A 37 -16.08 -1.53 7.36
CA GLU A 37 -16.44 -0.26 7.98
C GLU A 37 -15.59 0.92 7.47
N LEU A 38 -14.28 0.69 7.30
CA LEU A 38 -13.39 1.71 6.73
C LEU A 38 -13.76 2.03 5.28
N ALA A 39 -14.09 1.02 4.47
CA ALA A 39 -14.49 1.19 3.08
C ALA A 39 -15.83 1.95 2.98
N GLU A 40 -16.82 1.61 3.79
CA GLU A 40 -18.11 2.29 3.89
C GLU A 40 -17.93 3.75 4.33
N PHE A 41 -17.11 4.00 5.36
CA PHE A 41 -16.78 5.35 5.80
C PHE A 41 -16.14 6.18 4.68
N ALA A 42 -15.19 5.59 3.94
CA ALA A 42 -14.54 6.24 2.83
C ALA A 42 -15.53 6.56 1.69
N ALA A 43 -16.44 5.63 1.37
CA ALA A 43 -17.50 5.82 0.38
C ALA A 43 -18.45 6.96 0.77
N ALA A 44 -18.95 6.95 2.00
CA ALA A 44 -19.87 7.96 2.51
C ALA A 44 -19.22 9.36 2.53
N ARG A 45 -17.96 9.44 2.96
CA ARG A 45 -17.19 10.71 2.94
C ARG A 45 -17.01 11.22 1.51
N ALA A 46 -16.65 10.34 0.57
CA ALA A 46 -16.45 10.71 -0.82
C ALA A 46 -17.74 11.23 -1.45
N ALA A 47 -18.87 10.56 -1.23
CA ALA A 47 -20.18 10.98 -1.70
C ALA A 47 -20.56 12.38 -1.17
N ARG A 48 -20.33 12.64 0.13
CA ARG A 48 -20.62 13.94 0.75
C ARG A 48 -19.72 15.06 0.22
N ALA A 49 -18.46 14.77 -0.07
CA ALA A 49 -17.48 15.75 -0.52
C ALA A 49 -17.43 15.91 -2.06
N GLY A 50 -18.22 15.13 -2.81
CA GLY A 50 -18.15 15.11 -4.27
C GLY A 50 -16.82 14.58 -4.80
N MET A 51 -16.14 13.72 -4.04
CA MET A 51 -14.83 13.16 -4.40
C MET A 51 -14.98 11.85 -5.17
N VAL A 52 -14.11 11.64 -6.14
CA VAL A 52 -13.94 10.35 -6.82
C VAL A 52 -12.94 9.51 -6.04
N ARG A 53 -13.25 8.22 -5.89
CA ARG A 53 -12.34 7.25 -5.26
C ARG A 53 -11.61 6.47 -6.35
N TYR A 54 -10.35 6.16 -6.07
CA TYR A 54 -9.50 5.37 -6.93
C TYR A 54 -8.89 4.24 -6.11
N CYS A 55 -8.77 3.06 -6.71
CA CYS A 55 -8.18 1.88 -6.09
C CYS A 55 -7.30 1.16 -7.11
N PRO A 56 -6.08 0.74 -6.76
CA PRO A 56 -5.26 -0.06 -7.65
C PRO A 56 -5.97 -1.34 -8.08
N GLN A 57 -5.96 -1.66 -9.37
CA GLN A 57 -6.53 -2.91 -9.90
C GLN A 57 -5.44 -3.91 -10.19
N MET A 58 -5.65 -5.17 -9.82
CA MET A 58 -4.68 -6.24 -10.03
C MET A 58 -5.04 -7.07 -11.25
N VAL A 59 -4.03 -7.30 -12.08
CA VAL A 59 -4.11 -8.09 -13.31
C VAL A 59 -2.96 -9.10 -13.32
N PHE A 60 -3.28 -10.36 -13.59
CA PHE A 60 -2.29 -11.42 -13.80
C PHE A 60 -2.21 -11.75 -15.28
N THR A 61 -1.00 -11.72 -15.82
CA THR A 61 -0.72 -12.05 -17.22
C THR A 61 -0.38 -13.53 -17.37
N SER A 62 -0.39 -14.03 -18.61
CA SER A 62 -0.12 -15.44 -18.91
C SER A 62 1.31 -15.87 -18.58
N ASP A 63 2.26 -14.94 -18.55
CA ASP A 63 3.67 -15.13 -18.18
C ASP A 63 3.92 -14.98 -16.66
N ALA A 64 2.87 -15.13 -15.85
CA ALA A 64 2.92 -15.09 -14.38
C ALA A 64 3.48 -13.77 -13.80
N VAL A 65 3.28 -12.66 -14.51
CA VAL A 65 3.58 -11.31 -14.03
C VAL A 65 2.33 -10.72 -13.39
N ARG A 66 2.48 -10.19 -12.16
CA ARG A 66 1.42 -9.43 -11.51
C ARG A 66 1.57 -7.96 -11.90
N VAL A 67 0.54 -7.41 -12.52
CA VAL A 67 0.45 -6.02 -12.94
C VAL A 67 -0.55 -5.28 -12.05
N THR A 68 -0.13 -4.21 -11.41
CA THR A 68 -0.99 -3.32 -10.63
C THR A 68 -1.26 -2.06 -11.44
N LEU A 69 -2.49 -1.87 -11.89
CA LEU A 69 -2.94 -0.74 -12.68
C LEU A 69 -3.38 0.40 -11.77
N PHE A 70 -2.97 1.62 -12.09
CA PHE A 70 -3.36 2.84 -11.40
C PHE A 70 -4.19 3.76 -12.31
N PRO A 71 -4.93 4.73 -11.76
CA PRO A 71 -5.76 5.63 -12.55
C PRO A 71 -4.96 6.39 -13.60
N GLY A 72 -5.41 6.37 -14.86
CA GLY A 72 -4.69 6.95 -15.99
C GLY A 72 -3.90 5.94 -16.82
N ASP A 73 -3.90 4.67 -16.44
CA ASP A 73 -3.54 3.58 -17.34
C ASP A 73 -4.69 3.25 -18.29
N ASP A 74 -4.40 2.93 -19.55
CA ASP A 74 -5.44 2.62 -20.55
C ASP A 74 -6.26 1.36 -20.19
N HIS A 75 -5.67 0.44 -19.43
CA HIS A 75 -6.36 -0.79 -18.98
C HIS A 75 -7.04 -0.62 -17.61
N TYR A 76 -7.00 0.57 -17.01
CA TYR A 76 -7.65 0.84 -15.72
C TYR A 76 -9.16 1.07 -15.90
N GLU A 77 -9.98 0.29 -15.21
CA GLU A 77 -11.43 0.47 -15.23
C GLU A 77 -11.85 1.50 -14.17
N LEU A 78 -12.57 2.55 -14.56
CA LEU A 78 -13.01 3.58 -13.59
C LEU A 78 -14.03 3.06 -12.55
N GLY A 79 -14.56 1.84 -12.72
CA GLY A 79 -15.65 1.30 -11.93
C GLY A 79 -16.98 2.00 -12.24
N THR A 80 -18.07 1.44 -11.70
CA THR A 80 -19.41 2.03 -11.74
C THR A 80 -19.92 2.26 -10.32
N LYS A 81 -21.15 2.78 -10.18
CA LYS A 81 -21.77 2.90 -8.86
C LYS A 81 -22.07 1.54 -8.24
N GLU A 82 -22.41 0.57 -9.08
CA GLU A 82 -22.74 -0.81 -8.71
C GLU A 82 -21.48 -1.66 -8.50
N ASN A 83 -20.40 -1.35 -9.23
CA ASN A 83 -19.10 -2.01 -9.11
C ASN A 83 -17.98 -0.97 -8.92
N PRO A 84 -17.83 -0.42 -7.70
CA PRO A 84 -16.84 0.62 -7.44
C PRO A 84 -15.40 0.09 -7.56
N PRO A 85 -14.39 0.96 -7.74
CA PRO A 85 -13.00 0.54 -8.00
C PRO A 85 -12.41 -0.43 -6.97
N GLU A 86 -12.78 -0.32 -5.70
CA GLU A 86 -12.30 -1.21 -4.64
C GLU A 86 -12.94 -2.60 -4.62
N MET A 87 -14.02 -2.80 -5.39
CA MET A 87 -14.72 -4.09 -5.54
C MET A 87 -14.36 -4.82 -6.85
N ILE A 88 -13.58 -4.18 -7.72
CA ILE A 88 -13.12 -4.81 -8.96
C ILE A 88 -12.18 -5.97 -8.59
N GLU A 89 -12.61 -7.18 -8.94
CA GLU A 89 -11.84 -8.39 -8.69
C GLU A 89 -10.57 -8.46 -9.55
N GLU A 90 -9.64 -9.30 -9.11
CA GLU A 90 -8.40 -9.55 -9.84
C GLU A 90 -8.70 -10.19 -11.20
N ARG A 91 -8.18 -9.61 -12.28
CA ARG A 91 -8.37 -10.14 -13.64
C ARG A 91 -7.20 -11.03 -14.04
N LYS A 92 -7.49 -12.16 -14.69
CA LYS A 92 -6.47 -12.98 -15.37
C LYS A 92 -6.59 -12.75 -16.86
N LEU A 93 -5.49 -12.39 -17.51
CA LEU A 93 -5.42 -12.15 -18.94
C LEU A 93 -4.62 -13.24 -19.64
N ASP A 94 -5.14 -13.70 -20.77
CA ASP A 94 -4.49 -14.64 -21.67
C ASP A 94 -3.50 -13.93 -22.60
N MET A 95 -2.72 -12.99 -22.07
CA MET A 95 -1.66 -12.28 -22.79
C MET A 95 -0.48 -12.03 -21.87
N SER A 96 0.70 -11.91 -22.45
CA SER A 96 1.93 -11.59 -21.72
C SER A 96 1.94 -10.13 -21.25
N ALA A 97 2.77 -9.83 -20.24
CA ALA A 97 2.95 -8.45 -19.79
C ALA A 97 3.45 -7.52 -20.90
N ASP A 98 4.28 -8.03 -21.81
CA ASP A 98 4.82 -7.22 -22.91
C ASP A 98 3.74 -6.89 -23.97
N GLU A 99 2.87 -7.86 -24.29
CA GLU A 99 1.69 -7.62 -25.15
C GLU A 99 0.74 -6.60 -24.54
N LEU A 100 0.48 -6.71 -23.23
CA LEU A 100 -0.36 -5.76 -22.49
C LEU A 100 0.21 -4.33 -22.51
N ARG A 101 1.55 -4.19 -22.52
CA ARG A 101 2.20 -2.88 -22.69
C ARG A 101 2.07 -2.36 -24.11
N MET A 102 2.25 -3.21 -25.12
CA MET A 102 2.15 -2.81 -26.52
C MET A 102 0.75 -2.29 -26.91
N GLN A 103 -0.29 -2.76 -26.22
CA GLN A 103 -1.66 -2.30 -26.42
C GLN A 103 -1.98 -0.96 -25.75
N ALA A 104 -1.13 -0.49 -24.84
CA ALA A 104 -1.37 0.72 -24.07
C ALA A 104 -0.54 1.90 -24.59
N SER A 105 -1.18 3.05 -24.71
CA SER A 105 -0.55 4.34 -24.98
C SER A 105 -0.15 5.05 -23.68
N LEU A 106 -0.96 4.93 -22.64
CA LEU A 106 -0.70 5.46 -21.30
C LEU A 106 -0.36 4.32 -20.34
N LEU A 107 0.82 4.43 -19.73
CA LEU A 107 1.35 3.46 -18.78
C LEU A 107 1.43 4.09 -17.38
N HIS A 108 0.45 3.77 -16.53
CA HIS A 108 0.48 4.10 -15.11
C HIS A 108 0.23 2.84 -14.30
N ARG A 109 1.26 1.99 -14.24
CA ARG A 109 1.18 0.67 -13.61
C ARG A 109 2.50 0.29 -12.93
N ALA A 110 2.44 -0.66 -12.02
CA ALA A 110 3.59 -1.35 -11.45
C ALA A 110 3.57 -2.82 -11.85
N GLU A 111 4.74 -3.40 -12.14
CA GLU A 111 4.85 -4.79 -12.55
C GLU A 111 5.79 -5.57 -11.64
N PHE A 112 5.31 -6.73 -11.21
CA PHE A 112 5.99 -7.63 -10.29
C PHE A 112 6.26 -8.93 -11.02
N ARG A 113 7.51 -9.11 -11.44
CA ARG A 113 7.99 -10.37 -12.02
C ARG A 113 8.52 -11.22 -10.89
N SER A 114 7.98 -12.43 -10.73
CA SER A 114 8.59 -13.39 -9.82
C SER A 114 9.85 -13.94 -10.49
N LEU A 115 11.00 -13.50 -10.00
CA LEU A 115 12.28 -14.14 -10.31
C LEU A 115 12.48 -15.14 -9.17
N ASP A 116 12.07 -16.39 -9.38
CA ASP A 116 12.37 -17.52 -8.48
C ASP A 116 11.88 -17.35 -7.03
N GLY A 117 10.56 -17.16 -6.84
CA GLY A 117 9.93 -17.34 -5.52
C GLY A 117 10.11 -16.21 -4.51
N GLN A 118 10.69 -15.07 -4.92
CA GLN A 118 10.75 -13.88 -4.10
C GLN A 118 10.24 -12.67 -4.89
N GLU A 119 9.09 -12.12 -4.48
CA GLU A 119 8.50 -10.93 -5.11
C GLU A 119 9.49 -9.76 -5.08
N ARG A 120 10.13 -9.47 -6.22
CA ARG A 120 10.88 -8.22 -6.41
C ARG A 120 10.07 -7.38 -7.39
N GLY A 121 9.39 -6.35 -6.88
CA GLY A 121 8.82 -5.32 -7.75
C GLY A 121 9.94 -4.71 -8.59
N GLN A 122 9.79 -4.72 -9.91
CA GLN A 122 10.64 -3.89 -10.76
C GLN A 122 10.21 -2.46 -10.50
N THR A 123 10.88 -1.81 -9.55
CA THR A 123 10.71 -0.38 -9.31
C THR A 123 11.18 0.37 -10.54
N CYS A 124 10.36 1.31 -11.01
CA CYS A 124 10.74 2.21 -12.08
C CYS A 124 12.07 2.92 -11.72
N PRO A 125 13.00 3.13 -12.67
CA PRO A 125 14.33 3.68 -12.38
C PRO A 125 14.34 5.05 -11.67
N TRP A 126 13.21 5.77 -11.71
CA TRP A 126 13.05 7.11 -11.16
C TRP A 126 12.69 7.14 -9.66
N THR A 127 12.38 6.00 -9.04
CA THR A 127 11.88 5.94 -7.65
C THR A 127 12.92 5.38 -6.67
N ARG A 128 14.18 5.80 -6.78
CA ARG A 128 15.22 5.44 -5.81
C ARG A 128 15.22 6.40 -4.63
N TRP A 129 14.32 6.21 -3.68
CA TRP A 129 14.47 6.81 -2.35
C TRP A 129 15.64 6.11 -1.64
N ARG A 130 16.81 6.75 -1.60
CA ARG A 130 17.87 6.36 -0.66
C ARG A 130 17.41 6.73 0.74
N ILE A 131 16.90 5.76 1.49
CA ILE A 131 16.87 5.88 2.95
C ILE A 131 18.33 5.83 3.39
N PHE A 132 18.87 6.97 3.83
CA PHE A 132 20.10 7.01 4.60
C PHE A 132 19.82 6.30 5.94
N ALA A 133 20.12 5.01 6.02
CA ALA A 133 20.33 4.36 7.29
C ALA A 133 21.66 4.90 7.86
N GLY A 134 21.57 5.95 8.66
CA GLY A 134 22.65 6.33 9.55
C GLY A 134 22.93 5.16 10.48
N SER A 135 24.14 4.63 10.41
CA SER A 135 24.64 3.55 11.26
C SER A 135 24.42 3.93 12.73
N PHE A 136 23.45 3.29 13.39
CA PHE A 136 23.31 3.35 14.84
C PHE A 136 24.48 2.52 15.41
N LYS A 137 25.55 3.21 15.83
CA LYS A 137 26.66 2.57 16.53
C LYS A 137 26.21 2.30 17.96
N ASP A 138 26.31 1.05 18.38
CA ASP A 138 26.30 0.67 19.80
C ASP A 138 27.28 1.57 20.55
N GLY A 139 26.72 2.40 21.42
CA GLY A 139 27.43 3.32 22.28
C GLY A 139 26.82 3.23 23.66
N SER A 140 27.45 2.42 24.50
CA SER A 140 27.28 2.40 25.94
C SER A 140 27.56 3.80 26.52
N ASP A 141 26.52 4.62 26.65
CA ASP A 141 26.60 5.86 27.43
C ASP A 141 25.68 5.73 28.65
N HIS A 142 26.33 5.67 29.81
CA HIS A 142 25.73 5.66 31.13
C HIS A 142 24.81 6.87 31.31
N ILE A 143 23.51 6.62 31.52
CA ILE A 143 22.55 7.64 31.93
C ILE A 143 22.71 7.84 33.44
N ALA A 144 23.20 9.02 33.85
CA ALA A 144 23.17 9.45 35.24
C ALA A 144 21.72 9.74 35.69
N PRO A 145 21.35 9.43 36.95
CA PRO A 145 19.99 9.62 37.42
C PRO A 145 19.65 11.11 37.58
N ILE A 146 18.48 11.50 37.09
CA ILE A 146 17.89 12.82 37.24
C ILE A 146 17.41 12.95 38.69
N SER A 147 17.90 13.98 39.40
CA SER A 147 17.37 14.39 40.71
C SER A 147 16.02 15.08 40.52
N GLU A 148 14.98 14.57 41.20
CA GLU A 148 13.67 15.22 41.30
C GLU A 148 13.72 16.48 42.20
N PRO A 149 12.85 17.48 41.96
CA PRO A 149 12.66 18.62 42.85
C PRO A 149 11.79 18.29 44.07
#